data_AF-A0A918FTT2-F1
#
_entry.id   AF-A0A918FTT2-F1
#
_cell.length_a   1.000
_cell.length_b   1.000
_cell.length_c   1.000
_cell.angle_alpha   90.00
_cell.angle_beta   90.00
_cell.angle_gamma   90.00
#
_symmetry.space_group_name_H-M   'P 1'
#
loop_
_entity.id
_entity.type
_entity.pdbx_description
1 polymer ?
#
loop_
_entity_poly.entity_id
_entity_poly.type
_entity_poly.pdbx_seq_one_letter_code
_entity_poly.pdbx_strand_id
1 'polypeptide(L)'
;MVLSAKTGAAQAPDTASGDGVLRSGEIVAVEGWPGEWELMGPGPGPGVWTVESARLEDRVSAQAALSALQRLADAPHVRRGDLVMQSYPEQERAAVVGAVFRLGQWVAVKSYTLPDGRVWRTMDAVDRLEVVTPEQLTAAVRLEVARGTHRGRIVQAVVSSRAGQFRVVCRCAPGAGEICRDGRKVTWCPSLTSARDLWDWHVHQ
;
A
#
# COMPACT_ATOMS: atom_id res chain seq x y z
N MET A 1 20.04 -3.14 62.59
CA MET A 1 20.38 -4.53 62.19
C MET A 1 19.76 -4.79 60.83
N VAL A 2 20.60 -5.18 59.87
CA VAL A 2 20.35 -5.66 58.49
C VAL A 2 19.74 -4.68 57.47
N LEU A 3 20.65 -4.11 56.68
CA LEU A 3 20.48 -3.58 55.33
C LEU A 3 20.12 -4.72 54.34
N SER A 4 19.36 -4.42 53.30
CA SER A 4 19.52 -5.08 51.99
C SER A 4 19.00 -4.20 50.86
N ALA A 5 19.96 -3.53 50.22
CA ALA A 5 19.81 -2.97 48.89
C ALA A 5 19.77 -4.11 47.85
N LYS A 6 18.91 -3.99 46.84
CA LYS A 6 19.05 -4.72 45.58
C LYS A 6 19.30 -3.74 44.46
N THR A 7 20.58 -3.53 44.19
CA THR A 7 21.12 -3.05 42.93
C THR A 7 20.95 -4.16 41.90
N GLY A 8 20.45 -3.85 40.70
CA GLY A 8 20.24 -4.85 39.65
C GLY A 8 20.14 -4.22 38.28
N ALA A 9 21.32 -4.01 37.68
CA ALA A 9 21.64 -3.92 36.26
C ALA A 9 20.91 -2.87 35.39
N ALA A 10 21.69 -1.89 34.94
CA ALA A 10 21.43 -1.09 33.75
C ALA A 10 21.18 -2.03 32.56
N GLN A 11 20.01 -1.89 31.93
CA GLN A 11 19.76 -2.43 30.60
C GLN A 11 20.64 -1.67 29.61
N ALA A 12 21.59 -2.39 29.01
CA ALA A 12 22.30 -1.93 27.84
C ALA A 12 21.29 -1.64 26.72
N PRO A 13 21.52 -0.63 25.86
CA PRO A 13 20.70 -0.45 24.68
C PRO A 13 20.86 -1.69 23.79
N ASP A 14 19.74 -2.34 23.47
CA ASP A 14 19.66 -3.30 22.38
C ASP A 14 20.07 -2.58 21.09
N THR A 15 21.36 -2.66 20.76
CA THR A 15 21.82 -2.51 19.38
C THR A 15 21.19 -3.66 18.60
N ALA A 16 20.02 -3.39 18.03
CA ALA A 16 19.42 -4.21 17.00
C ALA A 16 20.31 -4.17 15.75
N SER A 17 21.40 -4.93 15.78
CA SER A 17 22.16 -5.31 14.59
C SER A 17 21.34 -6.36 13.84
N GLY A 18 20.27 -5.89 13.20
CA GLY A 18 19.61 -6.64 12.15
C GLY A 18 20.50 -6.59 10.91
N ASP A 19 21.40 -7.56 10.75
CA ASP A 19 22.12 -7.86 9.50
C ASP A 19 21.14 -8.39 8.43
N GLY A 20 20.06 -7.65 8.20
CA GLY A 20 19.17 -7.86 7.08
C GLY A 20 19.92 -7.49 5.82
N VAL A 21 20.14 -8.48 4.95
CA VAL A 21 20.63 -8.27 3.59
C VAL A 21 19.85 -7.13 2.95
N LEU A 22 20.54 -6.06 2.55
CA LEU A 22 19.97 -4.93 1.84
C LEU A 22 19.34 -5.42 0.53
N ARG A 23 18.24 -4.79 0.11
CA ARG A 23 17.50 -5.17 -1.10
C ARG A 23 17.34 -4.00 -2.05
N SER A 24 17.34 -4.28 -3.35
CA SER A 24 16.97 -3.29 -4.35
C SER A 24 15.58 -2.70 -4.06
N GLY A 25 15.44 -1.40 -4.29
CA GLY A 25 14.25 -0.61 -3.99
C GLY A 25 14.16 -0.10 -2.55
N GLU A 26 15.03 -0.54 -1.62
CA GLU A 26 15.10 0.06 -0.28
C GLU A 26 15.63 1.49 -0.37
N ILE A 27 15.08 2.39 0.45
CA ILE A 27 15.56 3.76 0.58
C ILE A 27 16.38 3.88 1.86
N VAL A 28 17.60 4.41 1.73
CA VAL A 28 18.62 4.49 2.77
C VAL A 28 19.22 5.90 2.85
N ALA A 29 19.93 6.19 3.93
CA ALA A 29 20.91 7.26 3.96
C ALA A 29 22.29 6.73 3.55
N VAL A 30 23.13 7.60 3.02
CA VAL A 30 24.55 7.32 2.75
C VAL A 30 25.40 8.26 3.59
N GLU A 31 26.35 7.71 4.34
CA GLU A 31 27.21 8.49 5.23
C GLU A 31 27.93 9.63 4.48
N GLY A 32 27.80 10.85 5.01
CA GLY A 32 28.40 12.05 4.43
C GLY A 32 27.70 12.60 3.18
N TRP A 33 26.60 11.99 2.72
CA TRP A 33 25.86 12.46 1.55
C TRP A 33 24.54 13.10 1.97
N PRO A 34 24.08 14.16 1.28
CA PRO A 34 22.80 14.77 1.58
C PRO A 34 21.63 13.93 1.06
N GLY A 35 20.54 13.90 1.83
CA GLY A 35 19.26 13.31 1.43
C GLY A 35 19.25 11.78 1.41
N GLU A 36 18.16 11.25 0.89
CA GLU A 36 17.87 9.81 0.84
C GLU A 36 18.15 9.21 -0.55
N TRP A 37 18.49 7.92 -0.56
CA TRP A 37 18.98 7.21 -1.73
C TRP A 37 18.31 5.85 -1.88
N GLU A 38 17.79 5.56 -3.07
CA GLU A 38 17.21 4.27 -3.43
C GLU A 38 18.32 3.31 -3.86
N LEU A 39 18.33 2.10 -3.30
CA LEU A 39 19.23 1.03 -3.69
C LEU A 39 18.79 0.45 -5.03
N MET A 40 19.61 0.58 -6.08
CA MET A 40 19.27 0.04 -7.39
C MET A 40 19.71 -1.42 -7.52
N GLY A 41 20.88 -1.76 -6.97
CA GLY A 41 21.43 -3.11 -6.98
C GLY A 41 22.91 -3.14 -6.63
N PRO A 42 23.52 -4.34 -6.51
CA PRO A 42 24.96 -4.48 -6.36
C PRO A 42 25.71 -3.76 -7.48
N GLY A 43 26.77 -3.03 -7.11
CA GLY A 43 27.66 -2.35 -8.04
C GLY A 43 28.69 -3.29 -8.68
N PRO A 44 29.62 -2.75 -9.47
CA PRO A 44 30.62 -3.53 -10.20
C PRO A 44 31.70 -4.18 -9.30
N GLY A 45 31.79 -3.79 -8.03
CA GLY A 45 32.80 -4.28 -7.08
C GLY A 45 32.18 -4.92 -5.84
N PRO A 46 32.93 -5.80 -5.14
CA PRO A 46 32.47 -6.41 -3.90
C PRO A 46 32.19 -5.33 -2.84
N GLY A 47 31.04 -5.42 -2.18
CA GLY A 47 30.65 -4.47 -1.15
C GLY A 47 30.32 -3.07 -1.67
N VAL A 48 30.08 -2.90 -2.97
CA VAL A 48 29.63 -1.63 -3.57
C VAL A 48 28.18 -1.80 -4.02
N TRP A 49 27.37 -0.75 -3.85
CA TRP A 49 26.01 -0.66 -4.35
C TRP A 49 25.86 0.52 -5.30
N THR A 50 25.09 0.30 -6.36
CA THR A 50 24.54 1.39 -7.16
C THR A 50 23.34 1.96 -6.45
N VAL A 51 23.35 3.27 -6.22
CA VAL A 51 22.28 4.01 -5.56
C VAL A 51 21.80 5.16 -6.45
N GLU A 52 20.56 5.57 -6.29
CA GLU A 52 19.96 6.69 -7.01
C GLU A 52 19.32 7.66 -6.03
N SER A 53 19.51 8.96 -6.22
CA SER A 53 18.88 9.99 -5.37
C SER A 53 17.36 9.77 -5.32
N ALA A 54 16.80 9.61 -4.12
CA ALA A 54 15.37 9.40 -3.90
C ALA A 54 14.59 10.74 -3.91
N ARG A 55 14.88 11.55 -4.94
CA ARG A 55 14.19 12.81 -5.22
C ARG A 55 13.30 12.64 -6.46
N LEU A 56 12.32 13.52 -6.59
CA LEU A 56 11.47 13.53 -7.78
C LEU A 56 12.24 14.09 -8.99
N GLU A 57 12.95 15.18 -8.77
CA GLU A 57 13.80 15.86 -9.74
C GLU A 57 15.26 15.46 -9.50
N ASP A 58 16.09 15.48 -10.54
CA ASP A 58 17.54 15.23 -10.46
C ASP A 58 17.92 13.88 -9.83
N ARG A 59 17.33 12.81 -10.37
CA ARG A 59 17.66 11.42 -10.02
C ARG A 59 19.02 11.03 -10.57
N VAL A 60 20.07 11.37 -9.81
CA VAL A 60 21.45 11.05 -10.13
C VAL A 60 21.81 9.69 -9.54
N SER A 61 22.45 8.85 -10.35
CA SER A 61 23.02 7.58 -9.90
C SER A 61 24.45 7.77 -9.39
N ALA A 62 24.81 7.03 -8.36
CA ALA A 62 26.14 7.02 -7.77
C ALA A 62 26.49 5.62 -7.24
N GLN A 63 27.73 5.45 -6.78
CA GLN A 63 28.22 4.22 -6.17
C GLN A 63 28.56 4.49 -4.71
N ALA A 64 28.02 3.68 -3.81
CA ALA A 64 28.25 3.78 -2.38
C ALA A 64 28.80 2.46 -1.83
N ALA A 65 29.74 2.55 -0.88
CA ALA A 65 30.21 1.37 -0.16
C ALA A 65 29.09 0.87 0.77
N LEU A 66 28.93 -0.45 0.87
CA LEU A 66 27.96 -1.11 1.74
C LEU A 66 28.10 -0.63 3.20
N SER A 67 29.34 -0.42 3.66
CA SER A 67 29.63 0.08 5.01
C SER A 67 29.15 1.50 5.28
N ALA A 68 28.90 2.30 4.24
CA ALA A 68 28.40 3.67 4.35
C ALA A 68 26.86 3.75 4.26
N LEU A 69 26.18 2.64 3.98
CA LEU A 69 24.72 2.60 3.84
C LEU A 69 24.06 2.47 5.21
N GLN A 70 23.09 3.32 5.48
CA GLN A 70 22.35 3.35 6.75
C GLN A 70 20.86 3.22 6.49
N ARG A 71 20.23 2.20 7.09
CA ARG A 71 18.77 2.04 7.03
C ARG A 71 18.09 3.20 7.75
N LEU A 72 17.06 3.75 7.13
CA LEU A 72 16.21 4.77 7.77
C LEU A 72 15.22 4.07 8.71
N ALA A 73 15.10 4.56 9.94
CA ALA A 73 14.15 4.02 10.92
C ALA A 73 12.69 4.14 10.45
N ASP A 74 12.42 5.12 9.59
CA ASP A 74 11.12 5.41 9.00
C ASP A 74 11.09 5.15 7.49
N ALA A 75 11.95 4.25 6.98
CA ALA A 75 11.96 3.89 5.57
C ALA A 75 10.56 3.47 5.08
N PRO A 76 10.13 3.89 3.87
CA PRO A 76 8.81 3.55 3.36
C PRO A 76 8.74 2.05 3.02
N HIS A 77 7.60 1.43 3.34
CA HIS A 77 7.34 0.03 2.96
C HIS A 77 7.03 -0.13 1.47
N VAL A 78 6.49 0.92 0.84
CA VAL A 78 6.23 1.02 -0.60
C VAL A 78 7.51 1.38 -1.35
N ARG A 79 7.73 0.71 -2.47
CA ARG A 79 8.92 0.85 -3.32
C ARG A 79 8.54 1.10 -4.77
N ARG A 80 9.50 1.60 -5.54
CA ARG A 80 9.38 1.65 -7.01
C ARG A 80 9.13 0.24 -7.56
N GLY A 81 8.19 0.15 -8.50
CA GLY A 81 7.76 -1.10 -9.13
C GLY A 81 6.64 -1.80 -8.37
N ASP A 82 6.38 -1.46 -7.11
CA ASP A 82 5.28 -2.06 -6.36
C ASP A 82 3.94 -1.75 -7.02
N LEU A 83 3.05 -2.73 -6.95
CA LEU A 83 1.65 -2.57 -7.29
C LEU A 83 0.90 -2.19 -6.01
N VAL A 84 0.23 -1.05 -6.01
CA VAL A 84 -0.40 -0.49 -4.81
C VAL A 84 -1.85 -0.12 -5.04
N MET A 85 -2.67 -0.19 -4.00
CA MET A 85 -4.01 0.39 -3.93
C MET A 85 -4.07 1.44 -2.82
N GLN A 86 -4.92 2.46 -2.98
CA GLN A 86 -5.24 3.32 -1.85
C GLN A 86 -6.02 2.52 -0.82
N SER A 87 -5.72 2.72 0.47
CA SER A 87 -6.39 2.09 1.61
C SER A 87 -7.79 2.67 1.83
N TYR A 88 -8.64 2.47 0.83
CA TYR A 88 -10.04 2.86 0.78
C TYR A 88 -10.86 1.65 0.32
N PRO A 89 -11.87 1.18 1.09
CA PRO A 89 -12.56 -0.08 0.80
C PRO A 89 -13.15 -0.20 -0.60
N GLU A 90 -13.58 0.92 -1.18
CA GLU A 90 -14.21 0.99 -2.51
C GLU A 90 -13.20 1.15 -3.65
N GLN A 91 -11.89 1.19 -3.35
CA GLN A 91 -10.86 1.22 -4.37
C GLN A 91 -10.87 -0.09 -5.16
N GLU A 92 -10.94 0.01 -6.48
CA GLU A 92 -11.02 -1.13 -7.39
C GLU A 92 -9.79 -1.23 -8.30
N ARG A 93 -9.01 -0.15 -8.38
CA ARG A 93 -7.84 -0.03 -9.25
C ARG A 93 -6.56 -0.02 -8.44
N ALA A 94 -5.61 -0.81 -8.89
CA ALA A 94 -4.23 -0.68 -8.47
C ALA A 94 -3.45 0.22 -9.42
N ALA A 95 -2.31 0.71 -8.96
CA ALA A 95 -1.38 1.51 -9.72
C ALA A 95 0.04 1.03 -9.47
N VAL A 96 0.91 1.18 -10.46
CA VAL A 96 2.34 0.85 -10.33
C VAL A 96 3.07 2.09 -9.82
N VAL A 97 3.90 1.91 -8.80
CA VAL A 97 4.73 2.98 -8.24
C VAL A 97 5.93 3.23 -9.14
N GLY A 98 6.08 4.48 -9.60
CA GLY A 98 7.22 4.89 -10.41
C GLY A 98 8.37 5.51 -9.60
N ALA A 99 8.04 6.17 -8.49
CA ALA A 99 9.02 6.79 -7.60
C ALA A 99 8.45 6.94 -6.19
N VAL A 100 9.34 6.88 -5.20
CA VAL A 100 9.05 7.18 -3.79
C VAL A 100 10.09 8.20 -3.32
N PHE A 101 9.64 9.27 -2.68
CA PHE A 101 10.50 10.36 -2.22
C PHE A 101 9.87 11.08 -1.02
N ARG A 102 10.64 11.96 -0.40
CA ARG A 102 10.22 12.71 0.79
C ARG A 102 9.81 14.14 0.45
N LEU A 103 8.62 14.55 0.90
CA LEU A 103 8.08 15.90 0.82
C LEU A 103 7.38 16.24 2.16
N GLY A 104 8.16 16.43 3.22
CA GLY A 104 7.67 16.50 4.61
C GLY A 104 7.18 15.17 5.18
N GLN A 105 6.67 14.28 4.31
CA GLN A 105 6.31 12.88 4.56
C GLN A 105 6.73 12.02 3.36
N TRP A 106 6.66 10.70 3.47
CA TRP A 106 6.88 9.81 2.32
C TRP A 106 5.71 9.87 1.35
N VAL A 107 6.02 10.08 0.07
CA VAL A 107 5.05 10.17 -1.02
C VAL A 107 5.47 9.24 -2.14
N ALA A 108 4.49 8.57 -2.74
CA ALA A 108 4.69 7.75 -3.93
C ALA A 108 4.02 8.39 -5.15
N VAL A 109 4.77 8.52 -6.25
CA VAL A 109 4.21 8.75 -7.58
C VAL A 109 3.84 7.40 -8.16
N LYS A 110 2.58 7.26 -8.54
CA LYS A 110 2.05 6.03 -9.12
C LYS A 110 1.23 6.31 -10.36
N SER A 111 1.11 5.31 -11.22
CA SER A 111 0.35 5.41 -12.45
C SER A 111 -0.47 4.17 -12.74
N TYR A 112 -1.59 4.37 -13.43
CA TYR A 112 -2.40 3.31 -13.99
C TYR A 112 -2.90 3.71 -15.37
N THR A 113 -3.20 2.71 -16.19
CA THR A 113 -3.72 2.92 -17.55
C THR A 113 -5.25 2.92 -17.52
N LEU A 114 -5.85 3.93 -18.12
CA LEU A 114 -7.30 4.04 -18.31
C LEU A 114 -7.78 3.13 -19.46
N PRO A 115 -9.08 2.82 -19.54
CA PRO A 115 -9.63 1.99 -20.62
C PRO A 115 -9.37 2.54 -22.03
N ASP A 116 -9.18 3.85 -22.17
CA ASP A 116 -8.85 4.52 -23.43
C ASP A 116 -7.34 4.56 -23.74
N GLY A 117 -6.52 3.87 -22.95
CA GLY A 117 -5.07 3.79 -23.09
C GLY A 117 -4.29 4.96 -22.49
N ARG A 118 -4.97 6.02 -21.99
CA ARG A 118 -4.27 7.13 -21.33
C ARG A 118 -3.67 6.69 -20.00
N VAL A 119 -2.44 7.14 -19.73
CA VAL A 119 -1.79 6.93 -18.43
C VAL A 119 -2.21 8.05 -17.49
N TRP A 120 -2.86 7.69 -16.40
CA TRP A 120 -3.12 8.61 -15.30
C TRP A 120 -2.00 8.49 -14.27
N ARG A 121 -1.41 9.63 -13.88
CA ARG A 121 -0.36 9.71 -12.87
C ARG A 121 -0.86 10.53 -11.70
N THR A 122 -0.61 10.06 -10.49
CA THR A 122 -1.02 10.71 -9.26
C THR A 122 0.01 10.52 -8.16
N MET A 123 -0.08 11.35 -7.13
CA MET A 123 0.76 11.29 -5.93
C MET A 123 -0.11 11.03 -4.72
N ASP A 124 0.30 10.09 -3.88
CA ASP A 124 -0.34 9.79 -2.61
C ASP A 124 0.72 9.63 -1.52
N ALA A 125 0.35 9.99 -0.30
CA ALA A 125 1.14 9.68 0.88
C ALA A 125 1.25 8.14 1.04
N VAL A 126 2.44 7.66 1.39
CA VAL A 126 2.74 6.22 1.47
C VAL A 126 1.90 5.50 2.53
N ASP A 127 1.54 6.18 3.61
CA ASP A 127 0.67 5.66 4.68
C ASP A 127 -0.77 5.34 4.23
N ARG A 128 -1.20 5.89 3.09
CA ARG A 128 -2.49 5.60 2.47
C ARG A 128 -2.41 4.50 1.42
N LEU A 129 -1.26 3.86 1.25
CA LEU A 129 -1.03 2.87 0.20
C LEU A 129 -0.75 1.49 0.79
N GLU A 130 -1.44 0.51 0.22
CA GLU A 130 -1.27 -0.90 0.53
C GLU A 130 -0.64 -1.58 -0.69
N VAL A 131 0.47 -2.30 -0.47
CA VAL A 131 1.10 -3.11 -1.51
C VAL A 131 0.26 -4.36 -1.74
N VAL A 132 -0.08 -4.61 -3.00
CA VAL A 132 -0.91 -5.73 -3.43
C VAL A 132 -0.17 -6.52 -4.50
N THR A 133 -0.60 -7.77 -4.69
CA THR A 133 -0.08 -8.66 -5.72
C THR A 133 -1.03 -8.73 -6.92
N PRO A 134 -0.52 -9.02 -8.14
CA PRO A 134 -1.37 -9.31 -9.29
C PRO A 134 -2.40 -10.43 -9.02
N GLU A 135 -2.00 -11.44 -8.24
CA GLU A 135 -2.83 -12.58 -7.87
C GLU A 135 -4.02 -12.15 -7.00
N GLN A 136 -3.79 -11.29 -6.00
CA GLN A 136 -4.86 -10.72 -5.18
C GLN A 136 -5.87 -9.93 -6.03
N LEU A 137 -5.38 -9.14 -6.99
CA LEU A 137 -6.26 -8.33 -7.86
C LEU A 137 -7.09 -9.17 -8.82
N THR A 138 -6.50 -10.26 -9.31
CA THR A 138 -7.15 -11.21 -10.24
C THR A 138 -8.17 -12.07 -9.50
N ALA A 139 -7.86 -12.48 -8.27
CA ALA A 139 -8.77 -13.27 -7.44
C ALA A 139 -9.95 -12.44 -6.89
N ALA A 140 -9.81 -11.11 -6.82
CA ALA A 140 -10.84 -10.22 -6.28
C ALA A 140 -12.13 -10.28 -7.10
N VAL A 141 -13.23 -10.64 -6.42
CA VAL A 141 -14.54 -10.77 -7.06
C VAL A 141 -15.09 -9.40 -7.46
N ARG A 142 -15.46 -9.26 -8.74
CA ARG A 142 -16.15 -8.09 -9.29
C ARG A 142 -17.29 -8.58 -10.19
N LEU A 143 -18.52 -8.50 -9.70
CA LEU A 143 -19.71 -8.96 -10.42
C LEU A 143 -20.63 -7.78 -10.69
N GLU A 144 -21.00 -7.58 -11.94
CA GLU A 144 -22.17 -6.75 -12.27
C GLU A 144 -23.43 -7.61 -12.09
N VAL A 145 -24.46 -7.05 -11.46
CA VAL A 145 -25.71 -7.73 -11.13
C VAL A 145 -26.90 -6.92 -11.64
N ALA A 146 -27.94 -7.62 -12.11
CA ALA A 146 -29.11 -6.99 -12.70
C ALA A 146 -30.36 -7.85 -12.47
N ARG A 147 -31.48 -7.21 -12.13
CA ARG A 147 -32.81 -7.84 -12.08
C ARG A 147 -33.91 -6.80 -12.27
N GLY A 148 -34.80 -7.02 -13.22
CA GLY A 148 -35.84 -6.04 -13.57
C GLY A 148 -35.23 -4.68 -13.94
N THR A 149 -35.63 -3.63 -13.23
CA THR A 149 -35.09 -2.26 -13.37
C THR A 149 -33.80 -2.04 -12.58
N HIS A 150 -33.43 -2.94 -11.67
CA HIS A 150 -32.24 -2.79 -10.84
C HIS A 150 -30.96 -3.16 -11.61
N ARG A 151 -29.93 -2.33 -11.44
CA ARG A 151 -28.57 -2.55 -11.95
C ARG A 151 -27.60 -2.24 -10.82
N GLY A 152 -26.60 -3.07 -10.62
CA GLY A 152 -25.72 -2.97 -9.48
C GLY A 152 -24.44 -3.76 -9.64
N ARG A 153 -23.67 -3.83 -8.55
CA ARG A 153 -22.44 -4.61 -8.49
C ARG A 153 -22.19 -5.21 -7.11
N ILE A 154 -21.52 -6.35 -7.09
CA ILE A 154 -20.92 -6.97 -5.91
C ILE A 154 -19.41 -6.95 -6.10
N VAL A 155 -18.69 -6.24 -5.23
CA VAL A 155 -17.25 -6.04 -5.33
C VAL A 155 -16.59 -6.44 -4.02
N GLN A 156 -15.56 -7.28 -4.09
CA GLN A 156 -14.74 -7.62 -2.94
C GLN A 156 -13.69 -6.52 -2.69
N ALA A 157 -13.61 -6.04 -1.45
CA ALA A 157 -12.53 -5.16 -1.04
C ALA A 157 -11.22 -5.95 -0.96
N VAL A 158 -10.17 -5.43 -1.58
CA VAL A 158 -8.83 -6.06 -1.59
C VAL A 158 -7.97 -5.57 -0.42
N VAL A 159 -8.17 -4.33 -0.01
CA VAL A 159 -7.34 -3.62 0.96
C VAL A 159 -8.18 -3.03 2.09
N SER A 160 -7.53 -2.34 3.04
CA SER A 160 -8.12 -1.75 4.26
C SER A 160 -8.63 -2.77 5.28
N SER A 161 -9.27 -2.29 6.35
CA SER A 161 -9.96 -3.11 7.36
C SER A 161 -11.13 -3.94 6.80
N ARG A 162 -11.54 -3.70 5.55
CA ARG A 162 -12.60 -4.43 4.84
C ARG A 162 -12.07 -5.52 3.91
N ALA A 163 -10.75 -5.73 3.82
CA ALA A 163 -10.16 -6.74 2.94
C ALA A 163 -10.88 -8.11 3.07
N GLY A 164 -11.30 -8.68 1.95
CA GLY A 164 -12.05 -9.92 1.88
C GLY A 164 -13.57 -9.78 1.99
N GLN A 165 -14.10 -8.65 2.47
CA GLN A 165 -15.53 -8.38 2.53
C GLN A 165 -16.09 -7.93 1.18
N PHE A 166 -17.40 -8.07 1.01
CA PHE A 166 -18.11 -7.85 -0.25
C PHE A 166 -19.05 -6.67 -0.12
N ARG A 167 -18.89 -5.66 -0.98
CA ARG A 167 -19.77 -4.51 -1.10
C ARG A 167 -20.85 -4.74 -2.14
N VAL A 168 -22.10 -4.51 -1.79
CA VAL A 168 -23.26 -4.63 -2.69
C VAL A 168 -23.85 -3.26 -2.97
N VAL A 169 -23.92 -2.86 -4.24
CA VAL A 169 -24.33 -1.52 -4.67
C VAL A 169 -25.44 -1.61 -5.72
N CYS A 170 -26.57 -0.91 -5.54
CA CYS A 170 -27.53 -0.61 -6.63
C CYS A 170 -27.20 0.77 -7.21
N ARG A 171 -27.31 0.95 -8.52
CA ARG A 171 -27.14 2.22 -9.26
C ARG A 171 -28.48 2.78 -9.74
N CYS A 172 -29.53 2.49 -8.99
CA CYS A 172 -30.92 2.56 -9.45
C CYS A 172 -31.49 3.98 -9.39
N ALA A 173 -30.85 4.88 -8.62
CA ALA A 173 -31.03 6.32 -8.68
C ALA A 173 -29.65 7.03 -8.67
N PRO A 174 -29.53 8.25 -9.21
CA PRO A 174 -28.32 9.06 -9.07
C PRO A 174 -27.96 9.24 -7.59
N GLY A 175 -26.73 8.88 -7.21
CA GLY A 175 -26.29 8.90 -5.80
C GLY A 175 -26.72 7.67 -4.98
N ALA A 176 -27.57 6.78 -5.52
CA ALA A 176 -27.78 5.47 -4.93
C ALA A 176 -26.50 4.66 -5.11
N GLY A 177 -25.84 4.39 -3.99
CA GLY A 177 -24.63 3.58 -3.92
C GLY A 177 -24.66 2.59 -2.77
N GLU A 178 -25.67 2.67 -1.92
CA GLU A 178 -25.76 1.97 -0.65
C GLU A 178 -27.10 1.28 -0.56
N ILE A 179 -27.08 0.02 -0.17
CA ILE A 179 -28.29 -0.71 0.18
C ILE A 179 -28.61 -0.40 1.64
N CYS A 180 -29.82 0.11 1.87
CA CYS A 180 -30.35 0.41 3.19
C CYS A 180 -31.40 -0.62 3.58
N ARG A 181 -31.35 -1.11 4.82
CA ARG A 181 -32.36 -1.96 5.45
C ARG A 181 -32.70 -1.36 6.81
N ASP A 182 -33.99 -1.15 7.06
CA ASP A 182 -34.50 -0.56 8.31
C ASP A 182 -33.82 0.78 8.66
N GLY A 183 -33.61 1.63 7.64
CA GLY A 183 -32.94 2.93 7.78
C GLY A 183 -31.42 2.87 7.98
N ARG A 184 -30.79 1.68 7.92
CA ARG A 184 -29.35 1.49 8.11
C ARG A 184 -28.66 1.00 6.84
N LYS A 185 -27.46 1.51 6.58
CA LYS A 185 -26.59 1.05 5.48
C LYS A 185 -26.08 -0.36 5.79
N VAL A 186 -26.41 -1.33 4.94
CA VAL A 186 -26.04 -2.75 5.10
C VAL A 186 -25.20 -3.27 3.92
N THR A 187 -24.53 -2.36 3.23
CA THR A 187 -23.86 -2.59 1.93
C THR A 187 -22.67 -3.56 2.00
N TRP A 188 -22.10 -3.84 3.19
CA TRP A 188 -20.93 -4.72 3.34
C TRP A 188 -21.30 -6.07 3.95
N CYS A 189 -20.85 -7.13 3.30
CA CYS A 189 -21.12 -8.52 3.67
C CYS A 189 -19.83 -9.29 3.89
N PRO A 190 -19.79 -10.25 4.84
CA PRO A 190 -18.59 -11.03 5.12
C PRO A 190 -18.29 -12.12 4.07
N SER A 191 -19.25 -12.46 3.22
CA SER A 191 -19.12 -13.50 2.19
C SER A 191 -19.87 -13.16 0.91
N LEU A 192 -19.47 -13.78 -0.20
CA LEU A 192 -20.13 -13.64 -1.50
C LEU A 192 -21.58 -14.13 -1.46
N THR A 193 -21.86 -15.22 -0.73
CA THR A 193 -23.22 -15.73 -0.54
C THR A 193 -24.10 -14.69 0.11
N SER A 194 -23.66 -14.13 1.25
CA SER A 194 -24.41 -13.08 1.95
C SER A 194 -24.62 -11.83 1.09
N ALA A 195 -23.66 -11.50 0.23
CA ALA A 195 -23.77 -10.39 -0.72
C ALA A 195 -24.82 -10.64 -1.81
N ARG A 196 -24.94 -11.89 -2.30
CA ARG A 196 -25.99 -12.28 -3.24
C ARG A 196 -27.35 -12.26 -2.57
N ASP A 197 -27.46 -12.79 -1.35
CA ASP A 197 -28.71 -12.78 -0.59
C ASP A 197 -29.18 -11.33 -0.32
N LEU A 198 -28.26 -10.42 -0.02
CA LEU A 198 -28.58 -9.00 0.16
C LEU A 198 -29.07 -8.36 -1.14
N TRP A 199 -28.43 -8.66 -2.28
CA TRP A 199 -28.87 -8.19 -3.57
C TRP A 199 -30.27 -8.71 -3.89
N ASP A 200 -30.51 -10.01 -3.72
CA ASP A 200 -31.80 -10.63 -3.97
C ASP A 200 -32.89 -10.06 -3.07
N TRP A 201 -32.62 -9.86 -1.78
CA TRP A 201 -33.57 -9.16 -0.91
C TRP A 201 -33.90 -7.76 -1.43
N HIS A 202 -32.88 -6.98 -1.81
CA HIS A 202 -33.02 -5.59 -2.22
C HIS A 202 -33.87 -5.41 -3.47
N VAL A 203 -33.72 -6.29 -4.47
CA VAL A 203 -34.46 -6.21 -5.74
C VAL A 203 -35.91 -6.70 -5.67
N HIS A 204 -36.35 -7.18 -4.50
CA HIS A 204 -37.76 -7.52 -4.23
C HIS A 204 -38.42 -6.58 -3.21
N GLN A 205 -37.71 -5.54 -2.74
CA GLN A 205 -38.32 -4.43 -2.01
C GLN A 205 -38.98 -3.46 -2.99
#